data_AF-A0A1Q4USM6-F1
#
_entry.id   AF-A0A1Q4USM6-F1
#
_cell.length_a   1.000
_cell.length_b   1.000
_cell.length_c   1.000
_cell.angle_alpha   90.00
_cell.angle_beta   90.00
_cell.angle_gamma   90.00
#
_symmetry.space_group_name_H-M   'P 1'
#
loop_
_entity.id
_entity.type
_entity.pdbx_description
1 polymer ?
#
loop_
_entity_poly.entity_id
_entity_poly.type
_entity_poly.pdbx_seq_one_letter_code
_entity_poly.pdbx_strand_id
1 'polypeptide(L)'
;MRRVFRYVPFTIVQDPTAEPEYAARCVSGAEADCGAESGAWGHPADVEDWQRLHTQETRHLRYRRTFSDYAVLERSDGVPDSAGWT
;
A
#
# COMPACT_ATOMS: atom_id res chain seq x y z
N MET A 1 28.57 -33.46 -9.03
CA MET A 1 27.13 -33.34 -9.40
C MET A 1 26.85 -31.87 -9.72
N ARG A 2 26.48 -31.51 -10.94
CA ARG A 2 26.25 -30.10 -11.34
C ARG A 2 24.75 -29.80 -11.25
N ARG A 3 24.33 -28.90 -10.35
CA ARG A 3 22.98 -28.34 -10.37
C ARG A 3 22.89 -27.26 -11.44
N VAL A 4 21.83 -27.30 -12.24
CA VAL A 4 21.48 -26.24 -13.19
C VAL A 4 20.36 -25.43 -12.54
N PHE A 5 20.63 -24.17 -12.25
CA PHE A 5 19.60 -23.21 -11.86
C PHE A 5 19.04 -22.60 -13.14
N ARG A 6 17.73 -22.75 -13.37
CA ARG A 6 17.03 -22.07 -14.46
C ARG A 6 16.39 -20.83 -13.89
N TYR A 7 16.72 -19.67 -14.46
CA TYR A 7 15.98 -18.44 -14.20
C TYR A 7 14.60 -18.57 -14.82
N VAL A 8 13.55 -18.29 -14.04
CA VAL A 8 12.16 -18.23 -14.50
C VAL A 8 11.70 -16.80 -14.26
N PRO A 9 11.37 -16.03 -15.31
CA PRO A 9 10.86 -14.68 -15.13
C PRO A 9 9.47 -14.72 -14.49
N PHE A 10 9.23 -13.77 -13.60
CA PHE A 10 7.93 -13.52 -13.00
C PHE A 10 7.57 -12.04 -13.19
N THR A 11 6.28 -11.79 -13.36
CA THR A 11 5.69 -10.46 -13.34
C THR A 11 4.90 -10.29 -12.05
N ILE A 12 5.02 -9.14 -11.40
CA ILE A 12 4.19 -8.77 -10.26
C ILE A 12 2.92 -8.13 -10.81
N VAL A 13 1.76 -8.68 -10.46
CA VAL A 13 0.46 -8.13 -10.83
C VAL A 13 -0.40 -7.98 -9.58
N GLN A 14 -1.36 -7.06 -9.61
CA GLN A 14 -2.32 -6.90 -8.51
C GLN A 14 -3.19 -8.16 -8.40
N ASP A 15 -3.42 -8.62 -7.17
CA ASP A 15 -4.33 -9.73 -6.86
C ASP A 15 -5.78 -9.26 -7.06
N PRO A 16 -6.51 -9.81 -8.05
CA PRO A 16 -7.90 -9.41 -8.30
C PRO A 16 -8.88 -9.99 -7.27
N THR A 17 -8.43 -10.89 -6.40
CA THR A 17 -9.26 -11.59 -5.42
C THR A 17 -9.24 -10.95 -4.03
N ALA A 18 -8.36 -9.98 -3.81
CA ALA A 18 -8.19 -9.30 -2.54
C ALA A 18 -8.57 -7.81 -2.65
N GLU A 19 -9.33 -7.33 -1.68
CA GLU A 19 -9.67 -5.92 -1.57
C GLU A 19 -8.48 -5.13 -0.96
N PRO A 20 -8.25 -3.89 -1.39
CA PRO A 20 -7.20 -3.06 -0.82
C PRO A 20 -7.54 -2.59 0.60
N GLU A 21 -6.51 -2.25 1.36
CA GLU A 21 -6.61 -1.68 2.70
C GLU A 21 -6.12 -0.23 2.73
N TYR A 22 -6.78 0.55 3.57
CA TYR A 22 -6.51 1.96 3.78
C TYR A 22 -6.25 2.21 5.25
N ALA A 23 -5.20 2.98 5.54
CA ALA A 23 -4.88 3.40 6.90
C ALA A 23 -4.33 4.83 6.93
N ALA A 24 -4.37 5.45 8.10
CA ALA A 24 -3.67 6.69 8.38
C ALA A 24 -2.97 6.65 9.74
N ARG A 25 -1.86 7.39 9.81
CA ARG A 25 -1.14 7.71 11.04
C ARG A 25 -1.06 9.22 11.20
N CYS A 26 -1.39 9.74 12.37
CA CYS A 26 -1.18 11.14 12.70
C CYS A 26 0.33 11.41 12.87
N VAL A 27 0.87 12.27 12.02
CA VAL A 27 2.28 12.71 12.02
C VAL A 27 2.39 14.20 12.35
N SER A 28 1.37 14.71 13.05
CA SER A 28 1.40 16.03 13.67
C SER A 28 2.08 15.94 15.03
N GLY A 29 2.60 17.06 15.52
CA GLY A 29 3.32 17.16 16.77
C GLY A 29 4.60 17.96 16.57
N ALA A 30 4.99 18.75 17.58
CA ALA A 30 6.12 19.67 17.46
C ALA A 30 7.46 18.99 17.76
N GLU A 31 7.52 18.20 18.84
CA GLU A 31 8.74 17.50 19.26
C GLU A 31 8.76 16.03 18.82
N ALA A 32 7.59 15.39 18.79
CA ALA A 32 7.40 14.02 18.34
C ALA A 32 6.04 13.89 17.66
N ASP A 33 5.96 12.96 16.71
CA ASP A 33 4.70 12.59 16.07
C ASP A 33 3.72 12.08 17.14
N CYS A 34 2.47 12.58 17.09
CA CYS A 34 1.34 12.10 17.89
C CYS A 34 1.19 10.58 17.75
N GLY A 35 1.38 10.06 16.54
CA GLY A 35 1.52 8.64 16.30
C GLY A 35 0.22 7.83 16.40
N ALA A 36 -0.93 8.46 16.67
CA ALA A 36 -2.23 7.81 16.66
C ALA A 36 -2.53 7.21 15.27
N GLU A 37 -3.15 6.03 15.24
CA GLU A 37 -3.39 5.27 14.01
C GLU A 37 -4.87 4.95 13.85
N SER A 38 -5.37 4.97 12.61
CA SER A 38 -6.76 4.62 12.29
C SER A 38 -7.03 3.11 12.35
N GLY A 39 -5.98 2.28 12.27
CA GLY A 39 -6.10 0.88 11.83
C GLY A 39 -6.32 0.77 10.32
N ALA A 40 -6.37 -0.47 9.82
CA ALA A 40 -6.66 -0.78 8.42
C ALA A 40 -8.16 -0.91 8.17
N TRP A 41 -8.65 -0.31 7.09
CA TRP A 41 -10.05 -0.29 6.67
C TRP A 41 -10.17 -0.66 5.19
N GLY A 42 -11.29 -1.25 4.78
CA GLY A 42 -11.55 -1.60 3.38
C GLY A 42 -11.95 -0.40 2.50
N HIS A 43 -12.29 0.75 3.10
CA HIS A 43 -12.73 1.93 2.35
C HIS A 43 -12.00 3.20 2.82
N PRO A 44 -11.60 4.10 1.90
CA PRO A 44 -10.90 5.34 2.26
C PRO A 44 -11.73 6.29 3.12
N ALA A 45 -13.06 6.24 3.00
CA ALA A 45 -13.97 7.11 3.76
C ALA A 45 -13.87 6.86 5.29
N ASP A 46 -13.68 5.62 5.72
CA ASP A 46 -13.57 5.28 7.14
C ASP A 46 -12.30 5.90 7.76
N VAL A 47 -11.20 5.88 7.00
CA VAL A 47 -9.95 6.55 7.39
C VAL A 47 -10.14 8.06 7.49
N GLU A 48 -10.90 8.65 6.56
CA GLU A 48 -11.17 10.09 6.55
C GLU A 48 -12.08 10.52 7.69
N ASP A 49 -13.06 9.69 8.07
CA ASP A 49 -13.87 9.91 9.26
C ASP A 49 -13.05 9.85 10.54
N TRP A 50 -12.14 8.86 10.66
CA TRP A 50 -11.18 8.83 11.76
C TRP A 50 -10.31 10.09 11.81
N GLN A 51 -9.80 10.57 10.67
CA GLN A 51 -9.01 11.81 10.61
C GLN A 51 -9.82 13.03 11.03
N ARG A 52 -11.09 13.12 10.61
CA ARG A 52 -12.01 14.19 10.99
C ARG A 52 -12.24 14.21 12.50
N LEU A 53 -12.49 13.05 13.11
CA LEU A 53 -12.68 12.91 14.55
C LEU A 53 -11.39 13.28 15.31
N HIS A 54 -10.25 12.71 14.92
CA HIS A 54 -8.97 13.00 15.55
C HIS A 54 -8.61 14.49 15.48
N THR A 55 -8.84 15.14 14.34
CA THR A 55 -8.63 16.59 14.16
C THR A 55 -9.52 17.41 15.10
N GLN A 56 -10.78 17.00 15.27
CA GLN A 56 -11.72 17.69 16.16
C GLN A 56 -11.28 17.63 17.62
N GLU A 57 -10.60 16.56 18.04
CA GLU A 57 -10.14 16.38 19.41
C GLU A 57 -8.78 17.04 19.66
N THR A 58 -7.85 16.94 18.70
CA THR A 58 -6.43 17.24 18.92
C THR A 58 -5.95 18.49 18.20
N ARG A 59 -6.74 19.00 17.24
CA ARG A 59 -6.34 20.06 16.28
C ARG A 59 -5.13 19.68 15.40
N HIS A 60 -4.77 18.40 15.34
CA HIS A 60 -3.76 17.90 14.42
C HIS A 60 -4.26 17.91 12.98
N LEU A 61 -3.41 18.34 12.04
CA LEU A 61 -3.78 18.56 10.63
C LEU A 61 -2.92 17.78 9.63
N ARG A 62 -1.85 17.14 10.09
CA ARG A 62 -0.91 16.39 9.24
C ARG A 62 -1.02 14.89 9.51
N TYR A 63 -1.25 14.14 8.43
CA TYR A 63 -1.45 12.69 8.45
C TYR A 63 -0.64 12.03 7.33
N ARG A 64 -0.04 10.88 7.63
CA ARG A 64 0.48 9.95 6.61
C ARG A 64 -0.61 8.94 6.30
N ARG A 65 -1.02 8.81 5.04
CA ARG A 65 -1.93 7.75 4.59
C ARG A 65 -1.12 6.59 4.01
N THR A 66 -1.61 5.38 4.23
CA THR A 66 -1.11 4.15 3.60
C THR A 66 -2.25 3.56 2.79
N PHE A 67 -1.95 3.19 1.55
CA PHE A 67 -2.78 2.35 0.70
C PHE A 67 -1.99 1.05 0.49
N SER A 68 -2.63 -0.07 0.76
CA SER A 68 -2.05 -1.40 0.57
C SER A 68 -2.93 -2.17 -0.39
N ASP A 69 -2.41 -2.48 -1.57
CA ASP A 69 -2.98 -3.52 -2.44
C ASP A 69 -2.27 -4.86 -2.19
N TYR A 70 -2.87 -5.90 -2.74
CA TYR A 70 -2.31 -7.24 -2.71
C TYR A 70 -1.77 -7.57 -4.09
N ALA A 71 -0.66 -8.31 -4.15
CA ALA A 71 -0.02 -8.68 -5.40
C ALA A 71 0.30 -10.16 -5.45
N VAL A 72 0.19 -10.74 -6.65
CA VAL A 72 0.60 -12.11 -6.96
C VAL A 72 1.73 -12.10 -7.99
N LEU A 73 2.55 -13.15 -7.97
CA LEU A 73 3.61 -13.35 -8.96
C LEU A 73 3.13 -14.33 -10.02
N GLU A 74 2.97 -13.85 -11.25
CA GLU A 74 2.65 -14.69 -12.40
C GLU A 74 3.92 -15.04 -13.15
N ARG A 75 4.07 -16.29 -13.60
CA ARG A 75 5.20 -16.67 -14.45
C ARG A 75 5.05 -15.97 -15.80
N SER A 76 6.08 -15.28 -16.24
CA SER A 76 6.10 -14.71 -17.58
C SER A 76 6.44 -15.84 -18.57
N ASP A 77 5.55 -16.17 -19.50
CA ASP A 77 5.78 -17.22 -20.50
C ASP A 77 6.81 -16.85 -21.59
N GLY A 78 7.67 -15.86 -21.32
CA GLY A 78 8.81 -15.50 -22.17
C GLY A 78 8.49 -14.65 -23.38
N VAL A 79 7.31 -14.02 -23.46
CA VAL A 79 7.07 -12.96 -24.46
C VAL A 79 7.74 -11.68 -23.94
N PRO A 80 8.77 -11.14 -24.62
CA PRO A 80 9.35 -9.87 -24.22
C PRO A 80 8.30 -8.78 -24.38
N ASP A 81 8.10 -8.01 -23.30
CA ASP A 81 7.31 -6.79 -23.33
C ASP A 81 7.97 -5.82 -24.33
N SER A 82 7.37 -5.67 -25.51
CA SER A 82 7.71 -4.60 -26.43
C SER A 82 7.12 -3.30 -25.90
N ALA A 83 7.61 -2.83 -24.76
CA ALA A 83 7.37 -1.47 -24.29
C ALA A 83 8.24 -0.54 -25.14
N GLY A 84 7.72 -0.17 -26.30
CA GLY A 84 8.21 0.94 -27.09
C GLY A 84 8.07 2.22 -26.28
N TRP A 85 9.20 2.80 -25.88
CA TRP A 85 9.24 4.17 -25.41
C TRP A 85 9.21 5.07 -26.66
N THR A 86 8.06 5.71 -26.90
CA THR A 86 7.89 6.89 -27.75
C THR A 86 7.13 7.94 -26.98
#